data_AF-A0A612UBN6-F1
#
_entry.id   AF-A0A612UBN6-F1
#
_cell.length_a   1.000
_cell.length_b   1.000
_cell.length_c   1.000
_cell.angle_alpha   90.00
_cell.angle_beta   90.00
_cell.angle_gamma   90.00
#
_symmetry.space_group_name_H-M   'P 1'
#
loop_
_entity.id
_entity.type
_entity.pdbx_description
1 polymer ?
#
loop_
_entity_poly.entity_id
_entity_poly.type
_entity_poly.pdbx_seq_one_letter_code
_entity_poly.pdbx_strand_id
1 'polypeptide(L)' 'MMILVTGGAGYIGSHTCLALITKGHDIIVIDDLSNSSYESIRRVENLANK' A
#
# COMPACT_ATOMS: atom_id res chain seq x y z
N MET A 1 15.00 3.37 1.97
CA MET A 1 14.99 1.93 1.56
C MET A 1 13.75 1.73 0.71
N MET A 2 13.87 1.07 -0.43
CA MET A 2 12.75 0.76 -1.31
C MET A 2 12.22 -0.64 -1.00
N ILE A 3 10.92 -0.77 -0.73
CA ILE A 3 10.28 -2.03 -0.30
C ILE A 3 9.21 -2.42 -1.31
N LEU A 4 9.30 -3.63 -1.86
CA LEU A 4 8.25 -4.21 -2.68
C LEU A 4 7.20 -4.89 -1.78
N VAL A 5 5.94 -4.47 -1.89
CA VAL A 5 4.81 -5.06 -1.19
C VAL A 5 3.90 -5.77 -2.20
N THR A 6 3.85 -7.09 -2.14
CA THR A 6 2.92 -7.90 -2.92
C THR A 6 1.57 -8.02 -2.19
N GLY A 7 0.45 -7.89 -2.90
CA GLY A 7 -0.87 -7.92 -2.28
C GLY A 7 -1.23 -6.63 -1.53
N GLY A 8 -0.58 -5.50 -1.87
CA GLY A 8 -0.69 -4.23 -1.15
C GLY A 8 -2.06 -3.56 -1.27
N ALA A 9 -2.91 -3.94 -2.22
CA ALA A 9 -4.28 -3.42 -2.34
C ALA A 9 -5.28 -4.21 -1.46
N GLY A 10 -4.87 -5.33 -0.87
CA GLY A 10 -5.67 -6.09 0.10
C GLY A 10 -5.80 -5.38 1.47
N TYR A 11 -6.63 -5.93 2.35
CA TYR A 11 -6.86 -5.36 3.69
C TYR A 11 -5.56 -5.25 4.49
N ILE A 12 -4.83 -6.35 4.67
CA ILE A 12 -3.57 -6.34 5.44
C ILE A 12 -2.47 -5.59 4.70
N GLY A 13 -2.39 -5.77 3.37
CA GLY A 13 -1.40 -5.14 2.52
C GLY A 13 -1.47 -3.61 2.57
N SER A 14 -2.67 -3.04 2.47
CA SER A 14 -2.85 -1.58 2.47
C SER A 14 -2.49 -0.94 3.81
N HIS A 15 -2.86 -1.58 4.93
CA HIS A 15 -2.44 -1.14 6.27
C HIS A 15 -0.91 -1.22 6.44
N THR A 16 -0.29 -2.27 5.89
CA THR A 16 1.17 -2.42 5.90
C THR A 16 1.84 -1.33 5.06
N CYS A 17 1.29 -1.01 3.88
CA CYS A 17 1.77 0.07 3.02
C CYS A 17 1.75 1.41 3.76
N LEU A 18 0.63 1.75 4.41
CA LEU A 18 0.51 2.99 5.19
C LEU A 18 1.53 3.04 6.34
N ALA A 19 1.71 1.92 7.06
CA ALA A 19 2.68 1.85 8.16
C ALA A 19 4.13 2.03 7.68
N LEU A 20 4.48 1.44 6.52
CA LEU A 20 5.81 1.59 5.92
C LEU A 20 6.07 3.03 5.44
N ILE A 21 5.09 3.64 4.76
CA ILE A 21 5.19 5.02 4.30
C ILE A 21 5.32 5.98 5.49
N THR A 22 4.52 5.79 6.54
CA THR A 22 4.58 6.60 7.77
C THR A 22 5.95 6.53 8.46
N LYS A 23 6.66 5.41 8.31
CA LYS A 23 8.04 5.24 8.80
C LYS A 23 9.12 5.83 7.89
N GLY A 24 8.75 6.49 6.80
CA GLY A 24 9.68 7.12 5.86
C GLY A 24 10.30 6.15 4.85
N HIS A 25 9.68 4.99 4.63
CA HIS A 25 10.09 4.09 3.56
C HIS A 25 9.40 4.45 2.24
N ASP A 26 10.09 4.24 1.13
CA ASP A 26 9.48 4.25 -0.19
C ASP A 26 9.03 2.84 -0.53
N ILE A 27 7.85 2.71 -1.11
CA ILE A 27 7.25 1.42 -1.42
C ILE A 27 6.87 1.32 -2.89
N ILE A 28 6.89 0.09 -3.41
CA ILE A 28 6.28 -0.29 -4.68
C ILE A 28 5.25 -1.36 -4.36
N VAL A 29 4.04 -1.24 -4.89
CA VAL A 29 2.98 -2.23 -4.70
C VAL A 29 2.79 -3.03 -5.98
N ILE A 30 2.73 -4.36 -5.84
CA ILE A 30 2.26 -5.27 -6.88
C ILE A 30 1.05 -6.01 -6.36
N ASP A 31 -0.06 -5.94 -7.08
CA ASP A 31 -1.31 -6.62 -6.72
C ASP A 31 -2.05 -7.01 -8.00
N ASP A 32 -2.65 -8.20 -8.00
CA ASP A 32 -3.40 -8.72 -9.15
C ASP A 32 -4.90 -8.37 -9.09
N LEU A 33 -5.35 -7.78 -7.99
CA LEU A 33 -6.73 -7.37 -7.74
C LEU A 33 -7.76 -8.50 -7.73
N SER A 34 -7.32 -9.74 -7.57
CA SER A 34 -8.20 -10.92 -7.58
C SER A 34 -9.25 -10.90 -6.46
N ASN A 35 -8.90 -10.35 -5.29
CA ASN A 35 -9.80 -10.14 -4.15
C ASN A 35 -9.50 -8.83 -3.40
N SER A 36 -9.04 -7.83 -4.14
CA SER A 36 -8.61 -6.54 -3.59
C SER A 36 -9.14 -5.40 -4.46
N SER A 37 -8.84 -4.15 -4.09
CA SER A 37 -9.39 -2.98 -4.80
C SER A 37 -8.40 -1.83 -4.85
N TYR A 38 -8.34 -1.16 -6.00
CA TYR A 38 -7.62 0.11 -6.16
C TYR A 38 -8.02 1.17 -5.14
N GLU A 39 -9.25 1.12 -4.63
CA GLU A 39 -9.73 2.05 -3.61
C GLU A 39 -8.91 1.97 -2.32
N SER A 40 -8.41 0.78 -1.95
CA SER A 40 -7.51 0.64 -0.81
C SER A 40 -6.22 1.45 -1.00
N ILE A 41 -5.65 1.45 -2.22
CA ILE A 41 -4.44 2.21 -2.53
C ILE A 41 -4.71 3.72 -2.52
N ARG A 42 -5.82 4.17 -3.13
CA ARG A 42 -6.21 5.59 -3.09
C ARG A 42 -6.37 6.12 -1.66
N ARG A 43 -6.91 5.29 -0.75
CA ARG A 43 -7.02 5.64 0.67
C ARG A 43 -5.66 5.74 1.33
N VAL A 44 -4.74 4.82 1.02
CA VAL A 44 -3.37 4.89 1.53
C VAL A 44 -2.67 6.17 1.06
N GLU A 45 -2.78 6.53 -0.23
CA GLU A 45 -2.26 7.79 -0.79
C GLU A 45 -2.81 9.02 -0.03
N ASN A 46 -4.14 9.11 0.07
CA ASN A 46 -4.81 10.19 0.80
C ASN A 46 -4.40 10.27 2.28
N LEU A 47 -4.26 9.13 2.97
CA LEU A 47 -3.89 9.08 4.39
C LEU A 47 -2.40 9.37 4.62
N ALA A 48 -1.55 9.00 3.67
CA ALA A 48 -0.12 9.21 3.75
C ALA A 48 0.31 10.61 3.28
N ASN A 49 -0.61 11.42 2.73
CA ASN A 49 -0.31 12.66 2.01
C ASN A 49 0.76 12.45 0.92
N LYS A 50 0.69 11.32 0.21
CA LYS A 50 1.58 10.96 -0.90
C LYS A 50 0.76 10.50 -2.10
#